data_AF-A0A9D6PT45-F1
#
_entry.id   AF-A0A9D6PT45-F1
#
_cell.length_a   1.000
_cell.length_b   1.000
_cell.length_c   1.000
_cell.angle_alpha   90.00
_cell.angle_beta   90.00
_cell.angle_gamma   90.00
#
_symmetry.space_group_name_H-M   'P 1'
#
loop_
_entity.id
_entity.type
_entity.pdbx_description
1 polymer ?
#
loop_
_entity_poly.entity_id
_entity_poly.type
_entity_poly.pdbx_seq_one_letter_code
_entity_poly.pdbx_strand_id
1 'polypeptide(L)'
;MKRKRIFLAIGTIIFLLFSLIGFFYIERNRVLEVPILMYHKIGREVNDKWWVDPEDFEAQIRFLSEKGYKSILPSDLSAHEKWGKPLPSKPVIITLDDGYLNALTEAEPILKKYHFKAIVYLITEYVAKDREERKKFEGVDCLTWCEVREMYKRGTISFGAHSKSHQSFKRIKDPYFEVRGCYKDIRKFGGFRTHSFCYPFGEYNLQSIEALKRSGFTTGITCDQGVLLTGAKMKLYQLPRVHVIGGLHHFVVSREFEKEGDREFIFRVSNEGVMLGVAPRLCYSDEGKEEGWLPLVDLGNQPLEWRWALKEGQNKKQFSSLEIWDKARVLCLSTFSLKTDLQKQDT
;
A
#
# COMPACT_ATOMS: atom_id res chain seq x y z
N MET A 1 37.97 37.40 -30.11
CA MET A 1 37.74 36.04 -29.56
C MET A 1 36.98 36.02 -28.22
N LYS A 2 37.31 36.87 -27.24
CA LYS A 2 36.65 36.87 -25.90
C LYS A 2 35.11 37.07 -25.95
N ARG A 3 34.60 38.02 -26.74
CA ARG A 3 33.14 38.26 -26.87
C ARG A 3 32.37 37.05 -27.39
N LYS A 4 32.87 36.34 -28.41
CA LYS A 4 32.23 35.12 -28.94
C LYS A 4 32.15 34.00 -27.88
N ARG A 5 33.17 33.84 -27.03
CA ARG A 5 33.16 32.87 -25.92
C ARG A 5 32.14 33.24 -24.83
N ILE A 6 31.97 34.53 -24.54
CA ILE A 6 30.96 35.01 -23.58
C ILE A 6 29.54 34.74 -24.10
N PHE A 7 29.25 35.07 -25.37
CA PHE A 7 27.93 34.78 -25.95
C PHE A 7 27.62 33.29 -26.01
N LEU A 8 28.62 32.45 -26.33
CA LEU A 8 28.46 31.00 -26.31
C LEU A 8 28.15 30.50 -24.89
N ALA A 9 28.89 30.97 -23.87
CA ALA A 9 28.65 30.60 -22.48
C ALA A 9 27.26 31.03 -21.98
N ILE A 10 26.81 32.24 -22.31
CA ILE A 10 25.45 32.72 -21.99
C ILE A 10 24.41 31.84 -22.68
N GLY A 11 24.59 31.53 -23.97
CA GLY A 11 23.70 30.62 -24.71
C GLY A 11 23.62 29.22 -24.09
N THR A 12 24.75 28.66 -23.66
CA THR A 12 24.79 27.37 -22.95
C THR A 12 24.06 27.42 -21.61
N ILE A 13 24.27 28.47 -20.80
CA ILE A 13 23.58 28.63 -19.51
C ILE A 13 22.07 28.74 -19.73
N ILE A 14 21.64 29.57 -20.69
CA ILE A 14 20.22 29.72 -21.03
C ILE A 14 19.63 28.39 -21.48
N PHE A 15 20.31 27.66 -22.37
CA PHE A 15 19.87 26.33 -22.82
C PHE A 15 19.74 25.35 -21.65
N LEU A 16 20.75 25.23 -20.78
CA LEU A 16 20.69 24.34 -19.61
C LEU A 16 19.55 24.73 -18.66
N LEU A 17 19.29 26.02 -18.50
CA LEU A 17 18.20 26.52 -17.66
C LEU A 17 16.84 26.18 -18.27
N PHE A 18 16.67 26.33 -19.59
CA PHE A 18 15.46 25.88 -20.29
C PHE A 18 15.29 24.36 -20.26
N SER A 19 16.36 23.58 -20.44
CA SER A 19 16.32 22.11 -20.32
C SER A 19 15.93 21.68 -18.90
N LEU A 20 16.44 22.37 -17.88
CA LEU A 20 16.10 22.10 -16.49
C LEU A 20 14.62 22.43 -16.20
N ILE A 21 14.13 23.59 -16.67
CA ILE A 21 12.71 23.96 -16.57
C ILE A 21 11.84 22.93 -17.31
N GLY A 22 12.23 22.53 -18.53
CA GLY A 22 11.54 21.53 -19.31
C GLY A 22 11.49 20.17 -18.61
N PHE A 23 12.61 19.74 -18.02
CA PHE A 23 12.67 18.51 -17.22
C PHE A 23 11.72 18.56 -16.02
N PHE A 24 11.74 19.64 -15.23
CA PHE A 24 10.80 19.81 -14.11
C PHE A 24 9.34 19.89 -14.56
N TYR A 25 9.06 20.50 -15.72
CA TYR A 25 7.72 20.54 -16.29
C TYR A 25 7.23 19.14 -16.69
N ILE A 26 8.08 18.33 -17.32
CA ILE A 26 7.75 16.96 -17.71
C ILE A 26 7.57 16.07 -16.47
N GLU A 27 8.51 16.09 -15.53
CA GLU A 27 8.43 15.29 -14.29
C GLU A 27 7.23 15.68 -13.42
N ARG A 28 6.88 16.98 -13.36
CA ARG A 28 5.68 17.45 -12.67
C ARG A 28 4.39 16.89 -13.28
N ASN A 29 4.33 16.78 -14.61
CA ASN A 29 3.11 16.37 -15.31
C ASN A 29 3.05 14.85 -15.56
N ARG A 30 4.02 14.09 -15.05
CA ARG A 30 4.02 12.64 -15.13
C ARG A 30 2.92 12.06 -14.25
N VAL A 31 1.99 11.33 -14.86
CA VAL A 31 1.02 10.52 -14.13
C VAL A 31 1.75 9.34 -13.52
N LEU A 32 1.72 9.25 -12.20
CA LEU A 32 2.26 8.12 -11.44
C LEU A 32 1.12 7.40 -10.72
N GLU A 33 1.23 6.08 -10.69
CA GLU A 33 0.45 5.23 -9.78
C GLU A 33 1.10 5.27 -8.40
N VAL A 34 0.30 5.55 -7.37
CA VAL A 34 0.73 5.56 -5.98
C VAL A 34 -0.18 4.61 -5.19
N PRO A 35 0.22 3.34 -5.02
CA PRO A 35 -0.46 2.45 -4.10
C PRO A 35 -0.32 2.98 -2.67
N ILE A 36 -1.45 3.02 -1.95
CA ILE A 36 -1.48 3.35 -0.52
C ILE A 36 -1.95 2.10 0.20
N LEU A 37 -1.00 1.34 0.74
CA LEU A 37 -1.24 0.03 1.35
C LEU A 37 -1.81 0.20 2.76
N MET A 38 -2.95 -0.45 3.00
CA MET A 38 -3.67 -0.44 4.27
C MET A 38 -3.35 -1.69 5.09
N TYR A 39 -2.55 -1.53 6.14
CA TYR A 39 -2.32 -2.54 7.17
C TYR A 39 -2.99 -2.12 8.49
N HIS A 40 -3.26 -3.09 9.37
CA HIS A 40 -3.71 -2.82 10.74
C HIS A 40 -2.78 -3.51 11.73
N LYS A 41 -2.91 -4.84 11.87
CA LYS A 41 -2.19 -5.65 12.86
C LYS A 41 -1.15 -6.51 12.13
N ILE A 42 0.06 -6.55 12.67
CA ILE A 42 1.11 -7.47 12.19
C ILE A 42 1.45 -8.44 13.32
N GLY A 43 1.28 -9.74 13.10
CA GLY A 43 1.46 -10.75 14.12
C GLY A 43 0.79 -12.07 13.79
N ARG A 44 1.05 -13.09 14.62
CA ARG A 44 0.69 -14.50 14.34
C ARG A 44 -0.75 -14.89 14.75
N GLU A 45 -1.60 -13.96 15.16
CA GLU A 45 -3.00 -14.25 15.45
C GLU A 45 -3.81 -14.25 14.14
N VAL A 46 -4.13 -15.43 13.60
CA VAL A 46 -4.58 -15.59 12.19
C VAL A 46 -6.10 -15.61 11.95
N ASN A 47 -6.93 -15.26 12.94
CA ASN A 47 -8.40 -15.43 12.84
C ASN A 47 -9.17 -14.17 12.41
N ASP A 48 -8.49 -13.08 12.08
CA ASP A 48 -9.09 -11.86 11.55
C ASP A 48 -8.28 -11.40 10.33
N LYS A 49 -9.01 -11.02 9.27
CA LYS A 49 -8.50 -10.60 7.97
C LYS A 49 -7.57 -9.38 8.01
N TRP A 50 -7.56 -8.67 9.12
CA TRP A 50 -6.72 -7.48 9.35
C TRP A 50 -5.39 -7.78 10.05
N TRP A 51 -5.12 -9.06 10.34
CA TRP A 51 -3.81 -9.54 10.80
C TRP A 51 -2.97 -10.02 9.63
N VAL A 52 -1.76 -9.49 9.49
CA VAL A 52 -0.78 -9.98 8.53
C VAL A 52 0.35 -10.65 9.31
N ASP A 53 0.73 -11.87 8.92
CA ASP A 53 1.88 -12.53 9.54
C ASP A 53 3.15 -11.69 9.31
N PRO A 54 4.07 -11.55 10.29
CA PRO A 54 5.32 -10.84 10.09
C PRO A 54 6.14 -11.33 8.89
N GLU A 55 6.09 -12.64 8.57
CA GLU A 55 6.79 -13.23 7.43
C GLU A 55 6.15 -12.79 6.10
N ASP A 56 4.82 -12.72 6.04
CA ASP A 56 4.08 -12.19 4.88
C ASP A 56 4.34 -10.69 4.70
N PHE A 57 4.31 -9.92 5.79
CA PHE A 57 4.63 -8.50 5.76
C PHE A 57 6.05 -8.29 5.23
N GLU A 58 7.04 -9.05 5.73
CA GLU A 58 8.41 -8.99 5.22
C GLU A 58 8.50 -9.36 3.74
N ALA A 59 7.82 -10.43 3.30
CA ALA A 59 7.81 -10.82 1.90
C ALA A 59 7.25 -9.72 0.99
N GLN A 60 6.19 -9.03 1.44
CA GLN A 60 5.58 -7.90 0.72
C GLN A 60 6.52 -6.69 0.65
N ILE A 61 7.17 -6.31 1.76
CA ILE A 61 8.15 -5.21 1.77
C ILE A 61 9.37 -5.54 0.91
N ARG A 62 9.87 -6.78 0.96
CA ARG A 62 10.96 -7.27 0.10
C ARG A 62 10.57 -7.17 -1.37
N PHE A 63 9.39 -7.65 -1.73
CA PHE A 63 8.87 -7.58 -3.10
C PHE A 63 8.83 -6.13 -3.61
N LEU A 64 8.30 -5.20 -2.81
CA LEU A 64 8.27 -3.77 -3.17
C LEU A 64 9.69 -3.24 -3.41
N SER A 65 10.64 -3.58 -2.53
CA SER A 65 12.04 -3.21 -2.68
C SER A 65 12.66 -3.74 -3.99
N GLU A 66 12.49 -5.03 -4.27
CA GLU A 66 13.01 -5.71 -5.48
C GLU A 66 12.39 -5.16 -6.78
N LYS A 67 11.10 -4.76 -6.73
CA LYS A 67 10.43 -4.12 -7.88
C LYS A 67 10.76 -2.63 -8.02
N GLY A 68 11.61 -2.09 -7.16
CA GLY A 68 12.13 -0.72 -7.23
C GLY A 68 11.17 0.34 -6.66
N TYR A 69 10.18 -0.07 -5.85
CA TYR A 69 9.33 0.89 -5.15
C TYR A 69 10.13 1.68 -4.12
N LYS A 70 9.70 2.92 -3.89
CA LYS A 70 10.23 3.80 -2.85
C LYS A 70 9.08 4.33 -2.02
N SER A 71 9.18 4.12 -0.71
CA SER A 71 8.21 4.64 0.23
C SER A 71 8.25 6.17 0.28
N ILE A 72 7.06 6.77 0.24
CA ILE A 72 6.81 8.19 0.51
C ILE A 72 5.78 8.30 1.63
N LEU A 73 5.56 9.52 2.13
CA LEU A 73 4.52 9.82 3.10
C LEU A 73 3.36 10.60 2.43
N PRO A 74 2.15 10.61 3.01
CA PRO A 74 1.04 11.41 2.47
C PRO A 74 1.37 12.91 2.34
N SER A 75 2.25 13.44 3.22
CA SER A 75 2.73 14.82 3.11
C SER A 75 3.52 15.09 1.82
N ASP A 76 4.16 14.06 1.24
CA ASP A 76 4.84 14.18 -0.05
C ASP A 76 3.85 14.35 -1.20
N LEU A 77 2.67 13.71 -1.14
CA LEU A 77 1.59 13.93 -2.11
C LEU A 77 1.04 15.35 -2.04
N SER A 78 0.80 15.86 -0.82
CA SER A 78 0.37 17.24 -0.65
C SER A 78 1.42 18.24 -1.16
N ALA A 79 2.70 17.97 -0.89
CA ALA A 79 3.80 18.80 -1.40
C ALA A 79 3.96 18.68 -2.92
N HIS A 80 3.71 17.52 -3.51
CA HIS A 80 3.71 17.32 -4.96
C HIS A 80 2.59 18.15 -5.63
N GLU A 81 1.35 18.02 -5.16
CA GLU A 81 0.21 18.78 -5.68
C GLU A 81 0.43 20.30 -5.56
N LYS A 82 0.89 20.75 -4.38
CA LYS A 82 0.96 22.19 -4.07
C LYS A 82 2.20 22.87 -4.65
N TRP A 83 3.34 22.19 -4.62
CA TRP A 83 4.66 22.79 -4.87
C TRP A 83 5.44 22.11 -6.00
N GLY A 84 4.90 21.05 -6.62
CA GLY A 84 5.60 20.29 -7.64
C GLY A 84 6.81 19.53 -7.11
N LYS A 85 6.81 19.15 -5.82
CA LYS A 85 7.87 18.29 -5.25
C LYS A 85 7.95 16.99 -6.07
N PRO A 86 9.12 16.61 -6.62
CA PRO A 86 9.23 15.39 -7.41
C PRO A 86 8.97 14.17 -6.52
N LEU A 87 8.29 13.17 -7.10
CA LEU A 87 8.07 11.86 -6.50
C LEU A 87 9.02 10.84 -7.14
N PRO A 88 9.38 9.76 -6.43
CA PRO A 88 10.11 8.66 -7.06
C PRO A 88 9.27 8.03 -8.17
N SER A 89 9.91 7.32 -9.11
CA SER A 89 9.25 6.71 -10.27
C SER A 89 8.24 5.62 -9.93
N LYS A 90 8.44 4.93 -8.80
CA LYS A 90 7.52 3.93 -8.23
C LYS A 90 7.23 4.27 -6.77
N PRO A 91 6.41 5.29 -6.50
CA PRO A 91 6.08 5.69 -5.14
C PRO A 91 5.11 4.66 -4.51
N VAL A 92 5.25 4.41 -3.22
CA VAL A 92 4.27 3.65 -2.42
C VAL A 92 4.10 4.30 -1.06
N ILE A 93 2.90 4.27 -0.49
CA ILE A 93 2.66 4.69 0.89
C ILE A 93 2.25 3.46 1.68
N ILE A 94 2.90 3.22 2.81
CA ILE A 94 2.55 2.15 3.74
C ILE A 94 1.87 2.78 4.95
N THR A 95 0.64 2.37 5.22
CA THR A 95 -0.16 2.86 6.35
C THR A 95 -0.44 1.70 7.31
N LEU A 96 -0.29 1.96 8.61
CA LEU A 96 -0.76 1.07 9.68
C LEU A 96 -1.79 1.83 10.52
N ASP A 97 -3.00 1.31 10.62
CA ASP A 97 -4.08 1.98 11.36
C ASP A 97 -4.05 1.61 12.86
N ASP A 98 -4.87 2.31 13.63
CA ASP A 98 -5.19 2.10 15.06
C ASP A 98 -4.09 2.29 16.11
N GLY A 99 -2.81 2.32 15.73
CA GLY A 99 -1.72 2.59 16.65
C GLY A 99 -1.36 1.40 17.55
N TYR A 100 -1.46 0.18 17.02
CA TYR A 100 -1.06 -1.04 17.71
C TYR A 100 0.45 -1.10 18.00
N LEU A 101 0.81 -1.74 19.11
CA LEU A 101 2.20 -1.97 19.54
C LEU A 101 2.99 -2.78 18.52
N ASN A 102 2.33 -3.67 17.77
CA ASN A 102 3.00 -4.48 16.75
C ASN A 102 3.56 -3.66 15.56
N ALA A 103 3.15 -2.40 15.39
CA ALA A 103 3.85 -1.48 14.49
C ALA A 103 5.31 -1.23 14.94
N LEU A 104 5.58 -1.27 16.25
CA LEU A 104 6.92 -1.15 16.84
C LEU A 104 7.65 -2.49 16.86
N THR A 105 7.00 -3.57 17.33
CA THR A 105 7.69 -4.84 17.59
C THR A 105 7.94 -5.64 16.31
N GLU A 106 7.01 -5.61 15.36
CA GLU A 106 7.09 -6.40 14.12
C GLU A 106 7.42 -5.51 12.90
N ALA A 107 6.65 -4.44 12.68
CA ALA A 107 6.71 -3.70 11.43
C ALA A 107 7.98 -2.84 11.28
N GLU A 108 8.33 -2.05 12.30
CA GLU A 108 9.46 -1.11 12.25
C GLU A 108 10.81 -1.82 11.95
N PRO A 109 11.16 -2.97 12.57
CA PRO A 109 12.38 -3.71 12.24
C PRO A 109 12.45 -4.13 10.77
N ILE A 110 11.35 -4.66 10.22
CA ILE A 110 11.26 -5.10 8.83
C ILE A 110 11.40 -3.89 7.89
N LEU A 111 10.64 -2.81 8.12
CA LEU A 111 10.73 -1.60 7.32
C LEU A 111 12.15 -1.01 7.30
N LYS A 112 12.82 -1.02 8.46
CA LYS A 112 14.21 -0.57 8.59
C LYS A 112 15.17 -1.42 7.76
N LYS A 113 15.01 -2.75 7.74
CA LYS A 113 15.83 -3.69 6.96
C LYS A 113 15.84 -3.37 5.46
N TYR A 114 14.69 -2.94 4.92
CA TYR A 114 14.55 -2.62 3.49
C TYR A 114 14.62 -1.12 3.17
N HIS A 115 14.91 -0.27 4.17
CA HIS A 115 14.92 1.20 4.05
C HIS A 115 13.59 1.81 3.60
N PHE A 116 12.48 1.22 4.05
CA PHE A 116 11.14 1.76 3.85
C PHE A 116 10.69 2.61 5.04
N LYS A 117 9.81 3.57 4.75
CA LYS A 117 9.08 4.37 5.72
C LYS A 117 7.61 4.01 5.68
N ALA A 118 6.94 4.14 6.82
CA ALA A 118 5.50 4.01 6.93
C ALA A 118 4.90 5.12 7.80
N ILE A 119 3.58 5.23 7.79
CA ILE A 119 2.82 6.10 8.69
C ILE A 119 1.87 5.27 9.54
N VAL A 120 1.91 5.47 10.87
CA VAL A 120 0.97 4.88 11.82
C VAL A 120 -0.12 5.90 12.16
N TYR A 121 -1.40 5.56 12.00
CA TYR A 121 -2.52 6.41 12.38
C TYR A 121 -2.98 6.11 13.80
N LEU A 122 -2.92 7.10 14.68
CA LEU A 122 -3.17 6.93 16.13
C LEU A 122 -4.60 7.26 16.52
N ILE A 123 -5.26 6.35 17.25
CA ILE A 123 -6.46 6.66 18.04
C ILE A 123 -5.98 7.15 19.41
N THR A 124 -5.96 8.47 19.63
CA THR A 124 -5.21 9.05 20.75
C THR A 124 -5.73 8.65 22.14
N GLU A 125 -7.00 8.27 22.26
CA GLU A 125 -7.56 7.79 23.52
C GLU A 125 -6.98 6.43 23.96
N TYR A 126 -6.52 5.61 23.01
CA TYR A 126 -5.86 4.33 23.28
C TYR A 126 -4.34 4.44 23.39
N VAL A 127 -3.75 5.61 23.12
CA VAL A 127 -2.33 5.84 23.36
C VAL A 127 -2.10 6.23 24.82
N ALA A 128 -1.65 5.26 25.60
CA ALA A 128 -1.37 5.45 27.03
C ALA A 128 -0.18 6.38 27.25
N LYS A 129 -0.10 6.99 28.44
CA LYS A 129 1.01 7.88 28.80
C LYS A 129 2.34 7.15 28.77
N ASP A 130 2.42 6.03 29.50
CA ASP A 130 3.60 5.22 29.74
C ASP A 130 3.25 3.72 29.65
N ARG A 131 4.27 2.84 29.62
CA ARG A 131 4.09 1.38 29.40
C ARG A 131 3.28 0.66 30.46
N GLU A 132 3.27 1.17 31.70
CA GLU A 132 2.50 0.62 32.82
C GLU A 132 0.99 0.81 32.66
N GLU A 133 0.58 1.85 31.94
CA GLU A 133 -0.83 2.20 31.70
C GLU A 133 -1.32 1.70 30.33
N ARG A 134 -0.60 0.76 29.71
CA ARG A 134 -0.85 0.34 28.33
C ARG A 134 -2.31 -0.07 28.14
N LYS A 135 -2.95 0.54 27.15
CA LYS A 135 -4.32 0.25 26.75
C LYS A 135 -4.34 -0.76 25.62
N LYS A 136 -5.50 -1.41 25.47
CA LYS A 136 -5.81 -2.30 24.37
C LYS A 136 -6.95 -1.71 23.54
N PHE A 137 -6.85 -1.83 22.23
CA PHE A 137 -7.95 -1.59 21.30
C PHE A 137 -8.25 -2.92 20.60
N GLU A 138 -9.52 -3.33 20.56
CA GLU A 138 -9.91 -4.65 20.05
C GLU A 138 -9.09 -5.84 20.62
N GLY A 139 -8.72 -5.76 21.91
CA GLY A 139 -7.94 -6.80 22.60
C GLY A 139 -6.41 -6.74 22.36
N VAL A 140 -5.95 -5.94 21.40
CA VAL A 140 -4.53 -5.83 21.04
C VAL A 140 -3.90 -4.61 21.71
N ASP A 141 -2.68 -4.78 22.20
CA ASP A 141 -1.91 -3.74 22.86
C ASP A 141 -1.65 -2.55 21.93
N CYS A 142 -1.91 -1.33 22.41
CA CYS A 142 -1.62 -0.10 21.70
C CYS A 142 -0.26 0.49 22.12
N LEU A 143 0.29 1.34 21.26
CA LEU A 143 1.47 2.14 21.55
C LEU A 143 1.23 3.09 22.73
N THR A 144 2.32 3.46 23.38
CA THR A 144 2.35 4.50 24.41
C THR A 144 2.98 5.78 23.86
N TRP A 145 2.75 6.93 24.50
CA TRP A 145 3.35 8.18 24.06
C TRP A 145 4.88 8.17 24.17
N CYS A 146 5.46 7.43 25.11
CA CYS A 146 6.91 7.26 25.17
C CYS A 146 7.45 6.52 23.93
N GLU A 147 6.79 5.44 23.51
CA GLU A 147 7.15 4.68 22.30
C GLU A 147 6.91 5.48 21.02
N VAL A 148 5.79 6.18 20.90
CA VAL A 148 5.49 7.06 19.76
C VAL A 148 6.60 8.10 19.57
N ARG A 149 7.08 8.72 20.65
CA ARG A 149 8.19 9.69 20.60
C ARG A 149 9.50 9.03 20.17
N GLU A 150 9.81 7.84 20.66
CA GLU A 150 11.02 7.10 20.29
C GLU A 150 11.02 6.70 18.82
N MET A 151 9.92 6.13 18.33
CA MET A 151 9.72 5.75 16.92
C MET A 151 9.82 6.97 16.01
N TYR A 152 9.18 8.09 16.38
CA TYR A 152 9.21 9.31 15.59
C TYR A 152 10.65 9.85 15.43
N LYS A 153 11.46 9.77 16.49
CA LYS A 153 12.88 10.16 16.45
C LYS A 153 13.73 9.25 15.55
N ARG A 154 13.41 7.95 15.44
CA ARG A 154 14.11 7.01 14.55
C ARG A 154 13.83 7.30 13.07
N GLY A 155 12.65 7.83 12.76
CA GLY A 155 12.29 8.32 11.42
C GLY A 155 11.89 7.25 10.39
N THR A 156 11.91 5.96 10.76
CA THR A 156 11.32 4.87 9.97
C THR A 156 9.79 4.99 9.95
N ILE A 157 9.19 5.33 11.10
CA ILE A 157 7.75 5.51 11.26
C ILE A 157 7.42 6.99 11.46
N SER A 158 6.49 7.50 10.65
CA SER A 158 5.78 8.76 10.88
C SER A 158 4.43 8.51 11.53
N PHE A 159 3.78 9.55 12.06
CA PHE A 159 2.49 9.41 12.73
C PHE A 159 1.41 10.33 12.16
N GLY A 160 0.24 9.74 11.97
CA GLY A 160 -1.01 10.36 11.53
C GLY A 160 -2.08 10.33 12.62
N ALA A 161 -3.19 11.03 12.39
CA ALA A 161 -4.35 11.03 13.27
C ALA A 161 -5.43 10.03 12.80
N HIS A 162 -6.01 9.24 13.71
CA HIS A 162 -7.11 8.31 13.44
C HIS A 162 -8.37 8.61 14.26
N SER A 163 -8.70 9.90 14.39
CA SER A 163 -9.67 10.45 15.36
C SER A 163 -9.24 10.25 16.83
N LYS A 164 -10.02 10.80 17.75
CA LYS A 164 -9.68 10.75 19.18
C LYS A 164 -10.10 9.41 19.78
N SER A 165 -11.34 9.00 19.49
CA SER A 165 -12.02 7.86 20.11
C SER A 165 -12.48 6.79 19.11
N HIS A 166 -12.10 6.90 17.84
CA HIS A 166 -12.46 5.97 16.76
C HIS A 166 -13.97 5.89 16.46
N GLN A 167 -14.68 7.01 16.58
CA GLN A 167 -16.10 7.08 16.26
C GLN A 167 -16.37 7.11 14.76
N SER A 168 -17.46 6.45 14.35
CA SER A 168 -18.00 6.50 12.99
C SER A 168 -18.47 7.92 12.65
N PHE A 169 -17.90 8.51 11.60
CA PHE A 169 -18.24 9.86 11.16
C PHE A 169 -19.61 9.96 10.47
N LYS A 170 -20.27 8.82 10.19
CA LYS A 170 -21.70 8.80 9.82
C LYS A 170 -22.63 8.97 11.02
N ARG A 171 -22.16 8.70 12.24
CA ARG A 171 -22.99 8.66 13.46
C ARG A 171 -22.83 9.88 14.36
N ILE A 172 -21.80 10.69 14.15
CA ILE A 172 -21.55 11.90 14.95
C ILE A 172 -22.00 13.16 14.22
N LYS A 173 -22.58 14.09 14.97
CA LYS A 173 -23.09 15.36 14.44
C LYS A 173 -21.99 16.39 14.19
N ASP A 174 -20.91 16.35 14.97
CA ASP A 174 -19.79 17.28 14.84
C ASP A 174 -18.45 16.52 14.90
N PRO A 175 -17.84 16.21 13.74
CA PRO A 175 -16.55 15.53 13.67
C PRO A 175 -15.38 16.41 14.13
N TYR A 176 -15.58 17.72 14.32
CA TYR A 176 -14.50 18.64 14.67
C TYR A 176 -13.83 18.29 16.01
N PHE A 177 -14.60 17.86 17.02
CA PHE A 177 -14.02 17.49 18.32
C PHE A 177 -13.13 16.26 18.24
N GLU A 178 -13.55 15.26 17.47
CA GLU A 178 -12.78 14.04 17.21
C GLU A 178 -11.47 14.35 16.46
N VAL A 179 -11.57 15.12 15.38
CA VAL A 179 -10.43 15.48 14.54
C VAL A 179 -9.45 16.41 15.29
N ARG A 180 -9.97 17.48 15.89
CA ARG A 180 -9.16 18.49 16.58
C ARG A 180 -8.60 17.97 17.90
N GLY A 181 -9.35 17.12 18.60
CA GLY A 181 -8.92 16.46 19.83
C GLY A 181 -7.69 15.59 19.57
N CYS A 182 -7.79 14.69 18.59
CA CYS A 182 -6.68 13.85 18.15
C CYS A 182 -5.43 14.67 17.77
N TYR A 183 -5.61 15.73 16.97
CA TYR A 183 -4.52 16.63 16.60
C TYR A 183 -3.84 17.28 17.83
N LYS A 184 -4.64 17.73 18.80
CA LYS A 184 -4.13 18.35 20.03
C LYS A 184 -3.36 17.35 20.88
N ASP A 185 -3.85 16.13 21.00
CA ASP A 185 -3.20 15.07 21.78
C ASP A 185 -1.84 14.70 21.16
N ILE A 186 -1.79 14.46 19.85
CA ILE A 186 -0.52 14.21 19.12
C ILE A 186 0.47 15.36 19.34
N ARG A 187 0.01 16.60 19.22
CA ARG A 187 0.88 17.77 19.43
C ARG A 187 1.39 17.88 20.86
N LYS A 188 0.52 17.63 21.84
CA LYS A 188 0.83 17.79 23.27
C LYS A 188 1.72 16.67 23.79
N PHE A 189 1.37 15.42 23.50
CA PHE A 189 2.00 14.24 24.09
C PHE A 189 3.06 13.60 23.17
N GLY A 190 2.84 13.65 21.85
CA GLY A 190 3.84 13.23 20.85
C GLY A 190 4.93 14.26 20.62
N GLY A 191 4.64 15.55 20.82
CA GLY A 191 5.62 16.64 20.67
C GLY A 191 5.94 17.01 19.23
N PHE A 192 5.10 16.59 18.26
CA PHE A 192 5.25 16.90 16.84
C PHE A 192 3.90 17.26 16.22
N ARG A 193 3.92 17.83 15.01
CA ARG A 193 2.72 18.10 14.23
C ARG A 193 2.52 17.01 13.18
N THR A 194 1.28 16.56 13.04
CA THR A 194 0.87 15.69 11.93
C THR A 194 0.03 16.47 10.92
N HIS A 195 0.09 16.04 9.66
CA HIS A 195 -0.65 16.66 8.54
C HIS A 195 -1.52 15.64 7.79
N SER A 196 -1.52 14.37 8.22
CA SER A 196 -2.35 13.33 7.62
C SER A 196 -3.35 12.78 8.63
N PHE A 197 -4.57 12.57 8.18
CA PHE A 197 -5.65 11.97 8.94
C PHE A 197 -6.18 10.74 8.21
N CYS A 198 -6.45 9.65 8.91
CA CYS A 198 -7.15 8.48 8.38
C CYS A 198 -8.55 8.44 8.99
N TYR A 199 -9.59 8.28 8.17
CA TYR A 199 -10.96 8.24 8.64
C TYR A 199 -11.30 6.89 9.28
N PRO A 200 -11.80 6.83 10.53
CA PRO A 200 -12.31 5.59 11.12
C PRO A 200 -13.29 4.90 10.18
N PHE A 201 -13.12 3.60 9.96
CA PHE A 201 -13.92 2.78 9.04
C PHE A 201 -13.92 3.27 7.58
N GLY A 202 -13.04 4.20 7.21
CA GLY A 202 -13.04 4.88 5.91
C GLY A 202 -14.22 5.84 5.73
N GLU A 203 -14.96 6.17 6.78
CA GLU A 203 -16.19 6.95 6.69
C GLU A 203 -15.92 8.45 6.76
N TYR A 204 -16.40 9.19 5.76
CA TYR A 204 -16.24 10.63 5.68
C TYR A 204 -17.46 11.31 5.08
N ASN A 205 -17.60 12.61 5.34
CA ASN A 205 -18.59 13.49 4.76
C ASN A 205 -18.02 14.91 4.64
N LEU A 206 -18.80 15.86 4.13
CA LEU A 206 -18.33 17.24 3.96
C LEU A 206 -17.92 17.90 5.29
N GLN A 207 -18.60 17.60 6.39
CA GLN A 207 -18.28 18.17 7.70
C GLN A 207 -16.95 17.63 8.24
N SER A 208 -16.66 16.34 8.05
CA SER A 208 -15.39 15.76 8.47
C SER A 208 -14.23 16.29 7.63
N ILE A 209 -14.41 16.44 6.32
CA ILE A 209 -13.41 17.08 5.45
C ILE A 209 -13.13 18.52 5.90
N GLU A 210 -14.16 19.29 6.24
CA GLU A 210 -13.99 20.66 6.75
C GLU A 210 -13.31 20.68 8.12
N ALA A 211 -13.62 19.73 9.00
CA ALA A 211 -12.94 19.57 10.28
C ALA A 211 -11.43 19.31 10.11
N LEU A 212 -11.02 18.50 9.13
CA LEU A 212 -9.62 18.26 8.78
C LEU A 212 -8.92 19.56 8.36
N LYS A 213 -9.51 20.28 7.40
CA LYS A 213 -8.99 21.57 6.90
C LYS A 213 -8.81 22.58 8.02
N ARG A 214 -9.85 22.79 8.84
CA ARG A 214 -9.82 23.71 9.99
C ARG A 214 -8.78 23.32 11.05
N SER A 215 -8.48 22.03 11.17
CA SER A 215 -7.47 21.53 12.12
C SER A 215 -6.04 21.62 11.59
N GLY A 216 -5.85 21.89 10.29
CA GLY A 216 -4.55 22.03 9.65
C GLY A 216 -4.02 20.75 8.98
N PHE A 217 -4.85 19.73 8.80
CA PHE A 217 -4.49 18.55 8.00
C PHE A 217 -4.44 18.91 6.52
N THR A 218 -3.53 18.28 5.79
CA THR A 218 -3.37 18.45 4.35
C THR A 218 -3.82 17.23 3.57
N THR A 219 -3.93 16.07 4.23
CA THR A 219 -4.37 14.82 3.62
C THR A 219 -5.39 14.08 4.49
N GLY A 220 -6.32 13.39 3.82
CA GLY A 220 -7.34 12.52 4.39
C GLY A 220 -7.30 11.18 3.68
N ILE A 221 -7.12 10.09 4.43
CA ILE A 221 -7.02 8.72 3.93
C ILE A 221 -8.30 7.97 4.21
N THR A 222 -8.82 7.28 3.20
CA THR A 222 -10.10 6.55 3.24
C THR A 222 -9.89 5.03 3.15
N CYS A 223 -10.96 4.26 3.19
CA CYS A 223 -10.95 2.84 2.82
C CYS A 223 -11.51 2.62 1.40
N ASP A 224 -11.67 3.66 0.58
CA ASP A 224 -12.11 3.53 -0.80
C ASP A 224 -11.04 2.70 -1.56
N GLN A 225 -11.41 1.52 -2.06
CA GLN A 225 -10.48 0.61 -2.73
C GLN A 225 -9.97 1.22 -4.04
N GLY A 226 -8.67 1.40 -4.17
CA GLY A 226 -8.06 1.85 -5.42
C GLY A 226 -6.60 2.28 -5.31
N VAL A 227 -5.97 2.46 -6.47
CA VAL A 227 -4.64 3.04 -6.63
C VAL A 227 -4.78 4.51 -7.00
N LEU A 228 -4.04 5.40 -6.33
CA LEU A 228 -4.06 6.84 -6.62
C LEU A 228 -3.30 7.15 -7.91
N LEU A 229 -3.81 8.08 -8.71
CA LEU A 229 -3.12 8.66 -9.88
C LEU A 229 -2.80 10.13 -9.62
N THR A 230 -1.53 10.54 -9.78
CA THR A 230 -1.07 11.91 -9.44
C THR A 230 -1.44 13.00 -10.46
N GLY A 231 -1.61 12.66 -11.73
CA GLY A 231 -1.71 13.66 -12.81
C GLY A 231 -3.09 14.31 -13.00
N ALA A 232 -4.13 13.84 -12.31
CA ALA A 232 -5.36 14.60 -12.13
C ALA A 232 -5.29 15.35 -10.79
N LYS A 233 -5.94 16.52 -10.68
CA LYS A 233 -6.03 17.26 -9.41
C LYS A 233 -6.42 16.31 -8.28
N MET A 234 -5.47 16.00 -7.40
CA MET A 234 -5.67 14.93 -6.42
C MET A 234 -6.72 15.35 -5.39
N LYS A 235 -7.64 14.44 -5.06
CA LYS A 235 -8.55 14.62 -3.92
C LYS A 235 -7.78 14.33 -2.63
N LEU A 236 -6.91 15.26 -2.23
CA LEU A 236 -5.99 15.07 -1.09
C LEU A 236 -6.69 14.68 0.23
N TYR A 237 -7.95 15.06 0.42
CA TYR A 237 -8.75 14.71 1.60
C TYR A 237 -9.52 13.39 1.47
N GLN A 238 -9.35 12.66 0.37
CA GLN A 238 -10.08 11.42 0.05
C GLN A 238 -9.14 10.46 -0.70
N LEU A 239 -7.93 10.27 -0.18
CA LEU A 239 -6.96 9.38 -0.81
C LEU A 239 -7.45 7.92 -0.66
N PRO A 240 -7.54 7.16 -1.79
CA PRO A 240 -7.95 5.77 -1.76
C PRO A 240 -6.82 4.88 -1.24
N ARG A 241 -7.15 3.64 -0.87
CA ARG A 241 -6.18 2.64 -0.41
C ARG A 241 -6.34 1.32 -1.12
N VAL A 242 -5.26 0.56 -1.13
CA VAL A 242 -5.25 -0.87 -1.45
C VAL A 242 -5.33 -1.62 -0.13
N HIS A 243 -6.43 -2.35 0.08
CA HIS A 243 -6.59 -3.17 1.27
C HIS A 243 -5.58 -4.31 1.24
N VAL A 244 -4.72 -4.39 2.26
CA VAL A 244 -3.89 -5.57 2.45
C VAL A 244 -4.64 -6.48 3.41
N ILE A 245 -5.29 -7.47 2.82
CA ILE A 245 -5.96 -8.52 3.54
C ILE A 245 -4.90 -9.55 3.94
N GLY A 246 -4.84 -9.84 5.22
CA GLY A 246 -4.13 -11.00 5.74
C GLY A 246 -5.12 -12.03 6.27
N GLY A 247 -4.72 -12.69 7.35
CA GLY A 247 -5.25 -13.95 7.82
C GLY A 247 -4.51 -15.12 7.17
N LEU A 248 -4.92 -16.33 7.50
CA LEU A 248 -4.37 -17.51 6.83
C LEU A 248 -4.73 -17.46 5.34
N HIS A 249 -3.72 -17.47 4.48
CA HIS A 249 -3.87 -17.66 3.05
C HIS A 249 -3.08 -18.90 2.64
N HIS A 250 -3.78 -19.96 2.26
CA HIS A 250 -3.17 -21.12 1.65
C HIS A 250 -3.78 -21.32 0.26
N PHE A 251 -3.09 -20.79 -0.75
CA PHE A 251 -3.49 -20.96 -2.13
C PHE A 251 -3.19 -22.39 -2.58
N VAL A 252 -4.24 -23.12 -2.96
CA VAL A 252 -4.11 -24.47 -3.53
C VAL A 252 -4.39 -24.37 -5.02
N VAL A 253 -3.43 -24.80 -5.84
CA VAL A 253 -3.57 -24.84 -7.30
C VAL A 253 -3.50 -26.28 -7.76
N SER A 254 -4.52 -26.73 -8.48
CA SER A 254 -4.46 -27.96 -9.26
C SER A 254 -4.64 -27.66 -10.75
N ARG A 255 -4.10 -28.55 -11.59
CA ARG A 255 -4.14 -28.43 -13.05
C ARG A 255 -4.68 -29.72 -13.63
N GLU A 256 -5.69 -29.59 -14.48
CA GLU A 256 -6.12 -30.68 -15.36
C GLU A 256 -5.82 -30.32 -16.81
N PHE A 257 -5.29 -31.31 -17.54
CA PHE A 257 -5.24 -31.27 -18.98
C PHE A 257 -6.51 -31.94 -19.49
N GLU A 258 -7.30 -31.22 -20.28
CA GLU A 258 -8.24 -31.88 -21.17
C GLU A 258 -7.41 -32.67 -22.21
N LYS A 259 -7.99 -33.76 -22.72
CA LYS A 259 -7.34 -34.96 -23.30
C LYS A 259 -6.15 -34.70 -24.24
N GLU A 260 -5.37 -35.75 -24.47
CA GLU A 260 -4.23 -35.72 -25.40
C GLU A 260 -4.65 -35.22 -26.79
N GLY A 261 -4.28 -33.96 -27.11
CA GLY A 261 -4.72 -33.23 -28.31
C GLY A 261 -5.33 -31.86 -28.02
N ASP A 262 -5.85 -31.63 -26.81
CA ASP A 262 -6.53 -30.38 -26.47
C ASP A 262 -5.54 -29.22 -26.25
N ARG A 263 -5.88 -28.08 -26.84
CA ARG A 263 -5.17 -26.81 -26.67
C ARG A 263 -5.58 -26.07 -25.38
N GLU A 264 -6.37 -26.69 -24.51
CA GLU A 264 -6.89 -26.08 -23.28
C GLU A 264 -6.20 -26.58 -22.00
N PHE A 265 -6.17 -25.72 -20.98
CA PHE A 265 -5.80 -26.04 -19.60
C PHE A 265 -6.85 -25.52 -18.64
N ILE A 266 -7.06 -26.28 -17.58
CA ILE A 266 -7.92 -25.89 -16.47
C ILE A 266 -7.02 -25.70 -15.25
N PHE A 267 -7.02 -24.48 -14.71
CA PHE A 267 -6.47 -24.20 -13.39
C PHE A 267 -7.61 -24.14 -12.40
N ARG A 268 -7.55 -24.93 -11.33
CA ARG A 268 -8.43 -24.75 -10.18
C ARG A 268 -7.63 -24.12 -9.06
N VAL A 269 -8.08 -22.96 -8.59
CA VAL A 269 -7.43 -22.28 -7.46
C VAL A 269 -8.45 -22.08 -6.36
N SER A 270 -8.10 -22.47 -5.15
CA SER A 270 -8.80 -22.08 -3.93
C SER A 270 -7.85 -21.31 -3.01
N ASN A 271 -8.41 -20.59 -2.05
CA ASN A 271 -7.66 -20.07 -0.92
C ASN A 271 -8.27 -20.66 0.35
N GLU A 272 -7.54 -21.53 1.05
CA GLU A 272 -7.96 -21.97 2.37
C GLU A 272 -7.70 -20.83 3.35
N GLY A 273 -8.79 -20.26 3.88
CA GLY A 273 -8.73 -19.16 4.85
C GLY A 273 -9.66 -18.01 4.51
N VAL A 274 -9.20 -16.78 4.70
CA VAL A 274 -10.05 -15.60 4.52
C VAL A 274 -10.34 -15.37 3.03
N MET A 275 -11.59 -15.08 2.70
CA MET A 275 -11.98 -14.74 1.33
C MET A 275 -11.26 -13.46 0.86
N LEU A 276 -10.60 -13.52 -0.30
CA LEU A 276 -9.78 -12.44 -0.83
C LEU A 276 -10.00 -12.27 -2.33
N GLY A 277 -10.24 -11.02 -2.75
CA GLY A 277 -10.21 -10.63 -4.15
C GLY A 277 -8.81 -10.71 -4.73
N VAL A 278 -8.63 -11.51 -5.78
CA VAL A 278 -7.34 -11.72 -6.46
C VAL A 278 -7.43 -11.46 -7.96
N ALA A 279 -6.27 -11.15 -8.54
CA ALA A 279 -6.05 -11.07 -9.97
C ALA A 279 -4.97 -12.09 -10.35
N PRO A 280 -5.34 -13.28 -10.85
CA PRO A 280 -4.34 -14.25 -11.29
C PRO A 280 -3.69 -13.80 -12.60
N ARG A 281 -2.43 -14.18 -12.80
CA ARG A 281 -1.66 -13.87 -14.01
C ARG A 281 -0.88 -15.09 -14.45
N LEU A 282 -1.02 -15.42 -15.72
CA LEU A 282 -0.29 -16.51 -16.36
C LEU A 282 0.98 -15.95 -17.01
N CYS A 283 2.13 -16.49 -16.63
CA CYS A 283 3.45 -16.04 -17.05
C CYS A 283 4.11 -17.03 -18.03
N TYR A 284 4.87 -16.48 -18.99
CA TYR A 284 5.52 -17.22 -20.08
C TYR A 284 7.04 -17.19 -19.93
N SER A 285 7.72 -18.26 -20.39
CA SER A 285 9.17 -18.43 -20.30
C SER A 285 9.97 -17.64 -21.33
N ASP A 286 9.32 -17.19 -22.42
CA ASP A 286 9.99 -16.42 -23.47
C ASP A 286 9.82 -14.92 -23.17
N GLU A 287 10.94 -14.25 -22.88
CA GLU A 287 11.00 -12.82 -22.58
C GLU A 287 10.36 -12.00 -23.73
N GLY A 288 9.11 -11.57 -23.53
CA GLY A 288 8.50 -10.54 -24.38
C GLY A 288 7.19 -10.88 -25.10
N LYS A 289 6.48 -11.99 -24.80
CA LYS A 289 5.15 -12.24 -25.38
C LYS A 289 4.04 -12.42 -24.32
N GLU A 290 3.10 -11.47 -24.36
CA GLU A 290 1.80 -11.34 -23.69
C GLU A 290 1.54 -12.20 -22.44
N GLU A 291 1.74 -11.57 -21.29
CA GLU A 291 1.20 -11.99 -20.00
C GLU A 291 -0.32 -11.77 -19.98
N GLY A 292 -1.08 -12.80 -19.63
CA GLY A 292 -2.54 -12.72 -19.57
C GLY A 292 -3.00 -12.57 -18.13
N TRP A 293 -3.58 -11.42 -17.79
CA TRP A 293 -4.37 -11.32 -16.56
C TRP A 293 -5.65 -12.13 -16.73
N LEU A 294 -5.89 -13.03 -15.80
CA LEU A 294 -7.16 -13.74 -15.69
C LEU A 294 -8.21 -12.83 -15.04
N PRO A 295 -9.51 -13.13 -15.23
CA PRO A 295 -10.58 -12.40 -14.58
C PRO A 295 -10.36 -12.31 -13.07
N LEU A 296 -10.64 -11.13 -12.55
CA LEU A 296 -10.65 -10.86 -11.12
C LEU A 296 -11.78 -11.68 -10.47
N VAL A 297 -11.44 -12.35 -9.38
CA VAL A 297 -12.40 -13.16 -8.61
C VAL A 297 -12.17 -12.97 -7.12
N ASP A 298 -13.18 -13.27 -6.31
CA ASP A 298 -13.00 -13.47 -4.88
C ASP A 298 -12.75 -14.96 -4.61
N LEU A 299 -11.55 -15.28 -4.12
CA LEU A 299 -11.15 -16.64 -3.76
C LEU A 299 -11.48 -16.92 -2.29
N GLY A 300 -12.12 -18.05 -2.03
CA GLY A 300 -12.25 -18.64 -0.70
C GLY A 300 -12.00 -20.14 -0.76
N ASN A 301 -12.56 -20.88 0.19
CA ASN A 301 -12.32 -22.33 0.29
C ASN A 301 -12.87 -23.13 -0.90
N GLN A 302 -13.84 -22.59 -1.65
CA GLN A 302 -14.37 -23.24 -2.84
C GLN A 302 -13.45 -22.94 -4.05
N PRO A 303 -12.92 -23.98 -4.74
CA PRO A 303 -12.08 -23.78 -5.91
C PRO A 303 -12.82 -23.07 -7.04
N LEU A 304 -12.15 -22.11 -7.69
CA LEU A 304 -12.61 -21.49 -8.92
C LEU A 304 -11.79 -22.00 -10.10
N GLU A 305 -12.47 -22.22 -11.23
CA GLU A 305 -11.85 -22.71 -12.46
C GLU A 305 -11.52 -21.57 -13.42
N TRP A 306 -10.31 -21.59 -13.98
CA TRP A 306 -9.94 -20.82 -15.16
C TRP A 306 -9.59 -21.75 -16.30
N ARG A 307 -10.32 -21.61 -17.41
CA ARG A 307 -10.06 -22.31 -18.67
C ARG A 307 -9.23 -21.41 -19.57
N TRP A 308 -8.16 -21.94 -20.11
CA TRP A 308 -7.27 -21.20 -20.99
C TRP A 308 -6.95 -22.00 -22.26
N ALA A 309 -7.35 -21.48 -23.40
CA ALA A 309 -7.02 -22.02 -24.71
C ALA A 309 -5.73 -21.41 -25.27
N LEU A 310 -4.81 -22.25 -25.73
CA LEU A 310 -3.63 -21.84 -26.47
C LEU A 310 -4.02 -21.21 -27.79
N LYS A 311 -3.49 -20.01 -28.06
CA LYS A 311 -3.56 -19.42 -29.39
C LYS A 311 -2.75 -20.27 -30.37
N GLU A 312 -3.08 -20.18 -31.65
CA GLU A 312 -2.37 -20.90 -32.71
C GLU A 312 -0.87 -20.52 -32.71
N GLY A 313 0.00 -21.54 -32.69
CA GLY A 313 1.45 -21.36 -32.58
C GLY A 313 2.01 -21.28 -31.14
N GLN A 314 1.17 -21.24 -30.10
CA GLN A 314 1.63 -21.34 -28.70
C GLN A 314 1.79 -22.81 -28.26
N ASN A 315 2.81 -23.09 -27.45
CA ASN A 315 3.09 -24.43 -26.93
C ASN A 315 2.93 -24.48 -25.40
N LYS A 316 2.38 -25.60 -24.87
CA LYS A 316 2.23 -25.88 -23.43
C LYS A 316 3.54 -25.67 -22.64
N LYS A 317 4.70 -25.88 -23.27
CA LYS A 317 6.04 -25.73 -22.67
C LYS A 317 6.48 -24.27 -22.47
N GLN A 318 5.74 -23.30 -23.00
CA GLN A 318 6.06 -21.88 -22.89
C GLN A 318 5.55 -21.24 -21.60
N PHE A 319 4.74 -21.91 -20.78
CA PHE A 319 4.32 -21.36 -19.49
C PHE A 319 5.37 -21.64 -18.41
N SER A 320 5.69 -20.60 -17.64
CA SER A 320 6.64 -20.70 -16.53
C SER A 320 5.93 -20.84 -15.19
N SER A 321 4.92 -19.99 -14.95
CA SER A 321 4.30 -19.86 -13.63
C SER A 321 2.87 -19.31 -13.70
N LEU A 322 2.10 -19.61 -12.66
CA LEU A 322 0.85 -18.91 -12.32
C LEU A 322 1.12 -18.04 -11.09
N GLU A 323 0.91 -16.74 -11.23
CA GLU A 323 1.01 -15.78 -10.13
C GLU A 323 -0.38 -15.39 -9.64
N ILE A 324 -0.55 -15.31 -8.33
CA ILE A 324 -1.78 -14.80 -7.70
C ILE A 324 -1.45 -13.42 -7.12
N TRP A 325 -2.07 -12.38 -7.66
CA TRP A 325 -1.89 -11.00 -7.18
C TRP A 325 -3.11 -10.52 -6.40
N ASP A 326 -2.92 -9.49 -5.57
CA ASP A 326 -4.05 -8.80 -4.97
C ASP A 326 -4.96 -8.16 -6.03
N LYS A 327 -6.21 -7.84 -5.66
CA LYS A 327 -7.22 -7.24 -6.53
C LYS A 327 -6.75 -5.99 -7.28
N ALA A 328 -5.90 -5.17 -6.67
CA ALA A 328 -5.34 -3.95 -7.25
C ALA A 328 -4.06 -4.19 -8.05
N ARG A 329 -3.56 -5.43 -8.13
CA ARG A 329 -2.37 -5.86 -8.89
C ARG A 329 -1.08 -5.17 -8.43
N VAL A 330 -0.93 -4.95 -7.13
CA VAL A 330 0.22 -4.25 -6.53
C VAL A 330 1.21 -5.24 -5.91
N LEU A 331 0.71 -6.24 -5.19
CA LEU A 331 1.45 -7.26 -4.47
C LEU A 331 1.19 -8.63 -5.12
N CYS A 332 2.27 -9.35 -5.41
CA CYS A 332 2.20 -10.76 -5.76
C CYS A 332 2.10 -11.58 -4.47
N LEU A 333 0.98 -12.27 -4.26
CA LEU A 333 0.65 -13.02 -3.05
C LEU A 333 1.22 -14.45 -3.10
N SER A 334 1.24 -15.07 -4.27
CA SER A 334 1.84 -16.38 -4.46
C SER A 334 2.30 -16.59 -5.91
N THR A 335 3.26 -17.49 -6.11
CA THR A 335 3.77 -17.89 -7.43
C THR A 335 3.92 -19.40 -7.46
N PHE A 336 3.29 -20.04 -8.44
CA PHE A 336 3.33 -21.49 -8.64
C PHE A 336 4.12 -21.79 -9.91
N SER A 337 5.21 -22.55 -9.79
CA SER A 337 5.98 -23.00 -10.96
C SER A 337 5.22 -24.11 -11.67
N LEU A 338 4.87 -23.86 -12.93
CA LEU A 338 4.17 -24.83 -13.76
C LEU A 338 5.10 -25.93 -14.30
N LYS A 339 6.41 -25.83 -14.03
CA LYS A 339 7.43 -26.82 -14.43
C LYS A 339 7.78 -27.82 -13.33
N THR A 340 7.65 -27.44 -12.06
CA THR A 340 8.17 -28.22 -10.91
C THR A 340 7.13 -28.53 -9.85
N ASP A 341 6.14 -27.65 -9.63
CA ASP A 341 5.32 -27.71 -8.41
C ASP A 341 4.05 -28.54 -8.58
N LEU A 342 3.71 -28.92 -9.81
CA LEU A 342 2.48 -29.67 -10.14
C LEU A 342 2.73 -31.16 -10.43
N GLN A 343 3.97 -31.66 -10.29
CA GLN A 343 4.26 -33.09 -10.38
C GLN A 343 3.95 -33.88 -9.08
N LYS A 344 3.53 -33.20 -8.01
CA LYS A 344 3.27 -33.82 -6.69
C LYS A 344 1.80 -34.14 -6.38
N GLN A 345 0.88 -33.94 -7.31
CA GLN A 345 -0.55 -34.22 -7.10
C GLN A 345 -1.13 -35.34 -7.98
N ASP A 346 -0.29 -36.01 -8.80
CA ASP A 346 -0.67 -37.17 -9.63
C ASP A 346 -0.23 -38.52 -9.03
N THR A 347 -0.05 -38.62 -7.70
CA THR A 347 0.20 -39.91 -7.01
C THR A 347 -0.79 -40.17 -5.90
#